data_AF-A0AAV4EWN2-F1
#
_entry.id   AF-A0AAV4EWN2-F1
#
_cell.length_a   1.000
_cell.length_b   1.000
_cell.length_c   1.000
_cell.angle_alpha   90.00
_cell.angle_beta   90.00
_cell.angle_gamma   90.00
#
_symmetry.space_group_name_H-M   'P 1'
#
loop_
_entity.id
_entity.type
_entity.pdbx_description
1 polymer ?
#
loop_
_entity_poly.entity_id
_entity_poly.type
_entity_poly.pdbx_seq_one_letter_code
_entity_poly.pdbx_strand_id
1 'polypeptide(L)'
;MVRLPNLKLIYLIRDPRATLLSQAKVFRRFKLPRDIDKVSSLHCKWLSEDLVHLRQLRDMYPDRIKVVRYEHGVLDPQDFATEIYKFLGLAVSKELRVSCLKIIS
;
A
#
# COMPACT_ATOMS: atom_id res chain seq x y z
N MET A 1 27.18 -4.99 -7.33
CA MET A 1 26.43 -6.08 -7.99
C MET A 1 24.99 -6.03 -7.49
N VAL A 2 24.01 -5.75 -8.36
CA VAL A 2 22.59 -5.64 -7.97
C VAL A 2 21.97 -7.04 -7.99
N ARG A 3 21.50 -7.55 -6.84
CA ARG A 3 20.96 -8.93 -6.71
C ARG A 3 19.65 -9.17 -7.46
N LEU A 4 18.80 -8.14 -7.61
CA LEU A 4 17.48 -8.26 -8.22
C LEU A 4 17.28 -7.16 -9.29
N PRO A 5 17.82 -7.36 -10.50
CA PRO A 5 17.82 -6.32 -11.53
C PRO A 5 16.44 -5.99 -12.10
N ASN A 6 15.45 -6.87 -11.93
CA ASN A 6 14.10 -6.69 -12.48
C ASN A 6 13.03 -6.50 -11.40
N LEU A 7 13.43 -6.24 -10.15
CA LEU A 7 12.49 -6.03 -9.06
C LEU A 7 11.69 -4.74 -9.27
N LYS A 8 10.36 -4.85 -9.22
CA LYS A 8 9.43 -3.73 -9.09
C LYS A 8 8.84 -3.72 -7.68
N LEU A 9 8.83 -2.56 -7.03
CA LEU A 9 8.26 -2.35 -5.70
C LEU A 9 6.94 -1.58 -5.85
N ILE A 10 5.89 -2.12 -5.24
CA ILE A 10 4.61 -1.43 -5.07
C ILE A 10 4.47 -1.10 -3.59
N TYR A 11 4.47 0.18 -3.25
CA TYR A 11 4.33 0.65 -1.87
C TYR A 11 2.91 1.16 -1.63
N LEU A 12 2.18 0.50 -0.73
CA LEU A 12 0.80 0.82 -0.39
C LEU A 12 0.73 1.79 0.78
N ILE A 13 0.18 2.98 0.55
CA ILE A 13 -0.13 3.98 1.58
C ILE A 13 -1.60 3.84 1.96
N ARG A 14 -1.88 3.96 3.27
CA ARG A 14 -3.23 3.96 3.83
C ARG A 14 -3.31 5.00 4.95
N ASP A 15 -4.51 5.52 5.20
CA ASP A 15 -4.76 6.35 6.38
C ASP A 15 -4.31 5.63 7.68
N PRO A 16 -3.45 6.26 8.51
CA PRO A 16 -2.93 5.64 9.72
C PRO A 16 -4.02 5.37 10.75
N ARG A 17 -5.08 6.18 10.81
CA ARG A 17 -6.20 5.99 11.75
C ARG A 17 -6.97 4.71 11.42
N ALA A 18 -7.32 4.54 10.14
CA ALA A 18 -7.99 3.33 9.65
C ALA A 18 -7.10 2.09 9.83
N THR A 19 -5.79 2.24 9.63
CA THR A 19 -4.80 1.18 9.82
C THR A 19 -4.73 0.74 11.29
N LEU A 20 -4.56 1.67 12.23
CA LEU A 20 -4.47 1.37 13.65
C LEU A 20 -5.77 0.78 14.20
N LEU A 21 -6.93 1.31 13.79
CA LEU A 21 -8.23 0.76 14.18
C LEU A 21 -8.38 -0.69 13.71
N SER A 22 -8.01 -0.96 12.45
CA SER A 22 -8.04 -2.31 11.88
C SER A 22 -7.10 -3.27 12.60
N GLN A 23 -5.87 -2.83 12.90
CA GLN A 23 -4.88 -3.64 13.61
C GLN A 23 -5.29 -3.94 15.06
N ALA A 24 -5.87 -2.97 15.77
CA ALA A 24 -6.39 -3.18 17.12
C ALA A 24 -7.47 -4.29 17.13
N LYS A 25 -8.39 -4.26 16.15
CA LYS A 25 -9.47 -5.24 16.03
C LYS A 25 -8.95 -6.65 15.70
N VAL A 26 -7.99 -6.77 14.78
CA VAL A 26 -7.53 -8.05 14.24
C VAL A 26 -6.43 -8.67 15.12
N PHE A 27 -5.38 -7.92 15.43
CA PHE A 27 -4.19 -8.46 16.09
C PHE A 27 -4.24 -8.37 17.61
N ARG A 28 -5.11 -7.51 18.17
CA ARG A 28 -5.27 -7.30 19.62
C ARG A 28 -3.95 -7.01 20.37
N ARG A 29 -2.92 -6.55 19.67
CA ARG A 29 -1.57 -6.24 20.21
C ARG A 29 -1.55 -4.98 21.08
N PHE A 30 -2.54 -4.11 20.90
CA PHE A 30 -2.74 -2.90 21.69
C PHE A 30 -4.25 -2.66 21.83
N LYS A 31 -4.64 -1.91 22.86
CA LYS A 31 -6.05 -1.61 23.15
C LYS A 31 -6.32 -0.13 22.90
N LEU A 32 -7.23 0.15 21.97
CA LEU A 32 -7.80 1.49 21.82
C LEU A 32 -8.98 1.64 22.80
N PRO A 33 -9.15 2.81 23.46
CA PRO A 33 -8.36 4.03 23.31
C PRO A 33 -7.10 4.09 24.20
N ARG A 34 -6.91 3.15 25.14
CA ARG A 34 -5.87 3.21 26.18
C ARG A 34 -4.45 3.49 25.66
N ASP A 35 -4.07 2.85 24.56
CA ASP A 35 -2.69 2.89 24.05
C ASP A 35 -2.52 3.86 22.86
N ILE A 36 -3.54 4.69 22.57
CA ILE A 36 -3.62 5.42 21.30
C ILE A 36 -2.47 6.40 21.09
N ASP A 37 -2.05 7.15 22.10
CA ASP A 37 -0.99 8.17 21.97
C ASP A 37 0.36 7.54 21.64
N LYS A 38 0.72 6.47 22.37
CA LYS A 38 1.97 5.74 22.15
C LYS A 38 2.00 5.06 20.79
N VAL A 39 0.92 4.38 20.43
CA VAL A 39 0.85 3.58 19.18
C VAL A 39 0.79 4.51 17.96
N SER A 40 0.01 5.58 18.02
CA SER A 40 -0.06 6.57 16.92
C SER A 40 1.27 7.28 16.71
N SER A 41 1.93 7.73 17.78
CA SER A 41 3.25 8.38 17.69
C SER A 41 4.30 7.47 17.07
N LEU A 42 4.35 6.21 17.50
CA LEU A 42 5.29 5.23 16.95
C LEU A 42 5.01 4.91 15.49
N HIS A 43 3.73 4.72 15.13
CA HIS A 43 3.33 4.47 13.75
C HIS A 43 3.64 5.65 12.83
N CYS A 44 3.37 6.89 13.27
CA CYS A 44 3.70 8.10 12.51
C CYS A 44 5.21 8.26 12.30
N LYS A 45 6.03 7.91 13.31
CA LYS A 45 7.49 7.90 13.18
C LYS A 45 7.93 6.93 12.08
N TRP A 46 7.49 5.67 12.15
CA TRP A 46 7.84 4.66 11.15
C TRP A 46 7.36 5.02 9.75
N LEU A 47 6.13 5.51 9.62
CA LEU A 47 5.60 5.97 8.33
C LEU A 47 6.44 7.12 7.76
N SER A 48 6.88 8.05 8.59
CA SER A 48 7.71 9.17 8.15
C SER A 48 9.09 8.69 7.67
N GLU A 49 9.72 7.77 8.40
CA GLU A 49 10.99 7.13 8.02
C GLU A 49 10.85 6.35 6.70
N ASP A 50 9.79 5.55 6.56
CA ASP A 50 9.47 4.82 5.33
C ASP A 50 9.30 5.77 4.13
N LEU A 51 8.60 6.90 4.30
CA LEU A 51 8.39 7.88 3.23
C LEU A 51 9.70 8.54 2.80
N VAL A 52 10.64 8.77 3.72
CA VAL A 52 11.98 9.29 3.39
C VAL A 52 12.74 8.28 2.54
N HIS A 53 12.78 7.02 2.96
CA HIS A 53 13.45 5.95 2.20
C HIS A 53 12.78 5.68 0.85
N LEU A 54 11.45 5.74 0.79
CA LEU A 54 10.69 5.58 -0.44
C LEU A 54 11.01 6.68 -1.46
N ARG A 55 11.14 7.95 -1.01
CA ARG A 55 11.58 9.05 -1.87
C ARG A 55 12.96 8.78 -2.45
N GLN A 56 13.92 8.42 -1.60
CA GLN A 56 15.28 8.07 -2.04
C GLN A 56 15.28 6.91 -3.06
N LEU A 57 14.51 5.85 -2.80
CA LEU A 57 14.39 4.72 -3.71
C LEU A 57 13.75 5.10 -5.04
N ARG A 58 12.73 5.96 -5.03
CA ARG A 58 12.08 6.44 -6.25
C ARG A 58 13.02 7.31 -7.07
N ASP A 59 13.84 8.14 -6.43
CA ASP A 59 14.80 9.00 -7.13
C ASP A 59 15.93 8.16 -7.76
N MET A 60 16.33 7.06 -7.11
CA MET A 60 17.33 6.12 -7.65
C MET A 60 16.78 5.14 -8.71
N TYR A 61 15.51 4.75 -8.61
CA TYR A 61 14.88 3.72 -9.45
C TYR A 61 13.47 4.12 -9.91
N PRO A 62 13.32 5.21 -10.68
CA PRO A 62 12.01 5.82 -10.97
C PRO A 62 11.02 4.86 -11.63
N ASP A 63 11.47 4.00 -12.55
CA ASP A 63 10.61 3.05 -13.28
C ASP A 63 10.31 1.76 -12.51
N ARG A 64 10.86 1.61 -11.30
CA ARG A 64 10.73 0.39 -10.48
C ARG A 64 9.91 0.60 -9.22
N ILE A 65 9.54 1.83 -8.88
CA ILE A 65 8.80 2.15 -7.65
C ILE A 65 7.45 2.75 -8.02
N LYS A 66 6.35 2.09 -7.65
CA LYS A 66 5.00 2.65 -7.73
C LYS A 66 4.42 2.81 -6.33
N VAL A 67 3.96 4.02 -6.02
CA VAL A 67 3.21 4.30 -4.80
C VAL A 67 1.72 4.23 -5.12
N VAL A 68 0.97 3.49 -4.31
CA VAL A 68 -0.48 3.32 -4.48
C VAL A 68 -1.20 3.63 -3.18
N ARG A 69 -2.43 4.13 -3.28
CA ARG A 69 -3.26 4.45 -2.10
C ARG A 69 -4.32 3.37 -1.92
N TYR A 70 -4.47 2.90 -0.69
CA TYR A 70 -5.51 1.93 -0.33
C TYR A 70 -6.90 2.44 -0.67
N GLU A 71 -7.18 3.72 -0.40
CA GLU A 71 -8.49 4.31 -0.62
C GLU A 71 -8.86 4.35 -2.11
N HIS A 72 -7.87 4.48 -3.00
CA HIS A 72 -8.12 4.40 -4.44
C HIS A 72 -8.63 3.01 -4.83
N GLY A 73 -7.97 1.95 -4.36
CA GLY A 73 -8.39 0.58 -4.66
C GLY A 73 -9.74 0.18 -4.05
N VAL A 74 -10.20 0.88 -3.01
CA VAL A 74 -11.55 0.69 -2.45
C VAL A 74 -12.60 1.40 -3.30
N LEU A 75 -12.31 2.62 -3.77
CA LEU A 75 -13.25 3.43 -4.54
C LEU A 75 -13.40 2.95 -5.98
N ASP A 76 -12.28 2.57 -6.62
CA ASP A 76 -12.25 2.05 -7.97
C ASP A 76 -11.20 0.92 -8.09
N PRO A 77 -11.57 -0.32 -7.73
CA PRO A 77 -10.65 -1.45 -7.79
C PRO A 77 -10.27 -1.84 -9.22
N GLN A 78 -11.08 -1.51 -10.23
CA GLN A 78 -10.78 -1.85 -11.63
C GLN A 78 -9.69 -0.95 -12.18
N ASP A 79 -9.82 0.36 -11.99
CA ASP A 79 -8.79 1.31 -12.39
C ASP A 79 -7.49 1.08 -11.63
N PHE A 80 -7.59 0.93 -10.29
CA PHE A 80 -6.45 0.60 -9.44
C PHE A 80 -5.68 -0.65 -9.90
N ALA A 81 -6.39 -1.74 -10.21
CA ALA A 81 -5.76 -2.96 -10.72
C ALA A 81 -5.14 -2.75 -12.10
N THR A 82 -5.83 -2.01 -12.98
CA THR A 82 -5.34 -1.68 -14.33
C THR A 82 -4.04 -0.88 -14.25
N GLU A 83 -3.94 0.11 -13.37
CA GLU A 83 -2.71 0.88 -13.17
C GLU A 83 -1.55 0.02 -12.67
N ILE A 84 -1.81 -0.92 -11.75
CA ILE A 84 -0.79 -1.84 -11.25
C ILE A 84 -0.29 -2.73 -12.38
N TYR A 85 -1.18 -3.32 -13.16
CA TYR A 85 -0.82 -4.20 -14.27
C TYR A 85 -0.04 -3.44 -15.36
N LYS A 86 -0.47 -2.22 -15.69
CA LYS A 86 0.24 -1.33 -16.61
C LYS A 86 1.66 -1.04 -16.11
N PHE A 87 1.81 -0.72 -14.82
CA PHE A 87 3.12 -0.51 -14.21
C PHE A 87 4.00 -1.76 -14.27
N LEU A 88 3.42 -2.94 -14.05
CA LEU A 88 4.15 -4.20 -14.15
C LEU A 88 4.51 -4.56 -15.61
N GLY A 89 3.82 -3.99 -16.59
CA GLY A 89 3.97 -4.34 -18.01
C GLY A 89 3.19 -5.61 -18.38
N LEU A 90 2.12 -5.90 -17.64
CA LEU A 90 1.29 -7.10 -17.80
C LEU A 90 -0.03 -6.74 -18.48
N ALA A 91 -0.55 -7.66 -19.29
CA ALA A 91 -1.88 -7.53 -19.89
C ALA A 91 -2.98 -7.73 -18.84
N VAL A 92 -4.01 -6.88 -18.88
CA VAL A 92 -5.20 -7.02 -18.04
C VAL A 92 -6.12 -8.08 -18.63
N SER A 93 -6.35 -9.17 -17.90
CA SER A 93 -7.23 -10.25 -18.34
C SER A 93 -8.70 -9.96 -18.05
N LYS A 94 -9.63 -10.66 -18.72
CA LYS A 94 -11.07 -10.52 -18.47
C LYS A 94 -11.44 -11.02 -17.07
N GLU A 95 -10.77 -12.07 -16.61
CA GLU A 95 -10.96 -12.70 -15.30
C GLU A 95 -10.62 -11.73 -14.18
N LEU A 96 -9.55 -10.92 -14.34
CA LEU A 96 -9.20 -9.88 -13.38
C LEU A 96 -10.33 -8.87 -13.20
N ARG A 97 -10.91 -8.39 -14.30
CA ARG A 97 -12.03 -7.42 -14.27
C ARG A 97 -13.24 -7.99 -13.52
N VAL A 98 -13.57 -9.26 -13.78
CA VAL A 98 -14.66 -9.98 -13.10
C VAL A 98 -14.35 -10.16 -11.61
N SER A 99 -13.10 -10.47 -11.26
CA SER A 99 -12.70 -10.63 -9.86
C SER A 99 -12.77 -9.32 -9.08
N CYS A 100 -12.38 -8.19 -9.68
CA CYS A 100 -12.48 -6.87 -9.04
C CYS A 100 -13.92 -6.47 -8.74
N LEU A 101 -14.88 -6.82 -9.61
CA LEU A 101 -16.31 -6.58 -9.38
C LEU A 101 -16.84 -7.32 -8.14
N LYS A 102 -16.32 -8.51 -7.85
CA LYS A 102 -16.73 -9.33 -6.70
C LYS A 102 -16.26 -8.79 -5.34
N ILE A 103 -15.29 -7.86 -5.32
CA ILE A 103 -14.75 -7.28 -4.08
C ILE A 103 -15.68 -6.17 -3.55
N ILE A 104 -16.48 -5.56 -4.43
CA ILE A 104 -17.39 -4.45 -4.09
C ILE A 104 -18.82 -4.94 -3.79
N SER A 105 -19.19 -6.12 -4.31
CA SER A 105 -20.49 -6.78 -4.12
C SER A 105 -20.55 -7.61 -2.84
#